data_AF-A0A4P7JN74-F1
#
_entry.id   AF-A0A4P7JN74-F1
#
_cell.length_a   1.000
_cell.length_b   1.000
_cell.length_c   1.000
_cell.angle_alpha   90.00
_cell.angle_beta   90.00
_cell.angle_gamma   90.00
#
_symmetry.space_group_name_H-M   'P 1'
#
loop_
_entity.id
_entity.type
_entity.pdbx_description
1 polymer ?
#
loop_
_entity_poly.entity_id
_entity_poly.type
_entity_poly.pdbx_seq_one_letter_code
_entity_poly.pdbx_strand_id
1 'polypeptide(L)'
;MHLSDDQIIEPNALELRHLEHCDVCLQRQQHLRGIRQSLATSFDQDALPEPIWQNIKQAIEQPQQSASTEQQPNNKATNGWRNLALALAASLVLVVMVPQVMDSTPQQDPVELTLTQLIEQNQLLQSQLQLAVEEKSLSDVQLQMLYFKLDEIDRSLQFLYSQQGAKDEKTALWEKRKQLINKTLSSKKENKVGKI
;
A
#
# COMPACT_ATOMS: atom_id res chain seq x y z
N MET A 1 -34.08 -7.63 -16.45
CA MET A 1 -33.17 -6.90 -15.55
C MET A 1 -32.03 -7.86 -15.23
N HIS A 2 -30.78 -7.52 -15.54
CA HIS A 2 -29.63 -8.41 -15.35
C HIS A 2 -28.98 -8.18 -13.99
N LEU A 3 -28.32 -9.21 -13.46
CA LEU A 3 -27.55 -9.13 -12.23
C LEU A 3 -26.23 -8.35 -12.44
N SER A 4 -25.79 -7.63 -11.40
CA SER A 4 -24.45 -7.03 -11.37
C SER A 4 -23.38 -8.11 -11.15
N ASP A 5 -22.11 -7.77 -11.41
CA ASP A 5 -21.00 -8.73 -11.22
C ASP A 5 -20.89 -9.24 -9.78
N ASP A 6 -21.11 -8.37 -8.80
CA ASP A 6 -21.07 -8.74 -7.37
C ASP A 6 -22.19 -9.73 -7.02
N GLN A 7 -23.40 -9.52 -7.56
CA GLN A 7 -24.56 -10.40 -7.36
C GLN A 7 -24.43 -11.76 -8.07
N ILE A 8 -23.62 -11.83 -9.13
CA ILE A 8 -23.33 -13.09 -9.84
C ILE A 8 -22.28 -13.92 -9.09
N ILE A 9 -21.39 -13.24 -8.38
CA ILE A 9 -20.28 -13.80 -7.62
C ILE A 9 -20.74 -14.44 -6.30
N GLU A 10 -21.59 -13.75 -5.55
CA GLU A 10 -22.16 -14.21 -4.27
C GLU A 10 -23.69 -14.16 -4.32
N PRO A 11 -24.33 -15.05 -5.11
CA PRO A 11 -25.76 -14.97 -5.33
C PRO A 11 -26.53 -15.38 -4.07
N ASN A 12 -27.49 -14.56 -3.67
CA ASN A 12 -28.51 -14.91 -2.68
C ASN A 12 -29.58 -15.86 -3.28
N ALA A 13 -30.50 -16.34 -2.45
CA ALA A 13 -31.51 -17.32 -2.86
C ALA A 13 -32.43 -16.85 -4.02
N LEU A 14 -32.64 -15.54 -4.18
CA LEU A 14 -33.44 -14.98 -5.29
C LEU A 14 -32.62 -14.85 -6.57
N GLU A 15 -31.35 -14.47 -6.43
CA GLU A 15 -30.39 -14.34 -7.54
C GLU A 15 -30.05 -15.71 -8.14
N LEU A 16 -30.01 -16.77 -7.32
CA LEU A 16 -29.89 -18.15 -7.78
C LEU A 16 -31.04 -18.55 -8.71
N ARG A 17 -32.28 -18.22 -8.36
CA ARG A 17 -33.44 -18.48 -9.25
C ARG A 17 -33.37 -17.69 -10.54
N HIS A 18 -32.82 -16.47 -10.50
CA HIS A 18 -32.62 -15.67 -11.72
C HIS A 18 -31.57 -16.31 -12.64
N LEU A 19 -30.48 -16.84 -12.08
CA LEU A 19 -29.44 -17.54 -12.84
C LEU A 19 -29.96 -18.81 -13.54
N GLU A 20 -30.93 -19.51 -12.94
CA GLU A 20 -31.58 -20.67 -13.56
C GLU A 20 -32.42 -20.32 -14.79
N HIS A 21 -32.91 -19.09 -14.88
CA HIS A 21 -33.85 -18.65 -15.92
C HIS A 21 -33.27 -17.60 -16.88
N CYS A 22 -32.00 -17.22 -16.71
CA CYS A 22 -31.35 -16.20 -17.54
C CYS A 22 -30.00 -16.69 -18.06
N ASP A 23 -30.00 -17.14 -19.31
CA ASP A 23 -28.81 -17.67 -20.01
C ASP A 23 -27.66 -16.66 -20.07
N VAL A 24 -27.96 -15.37 -20.21
CA VAL A 24 -26.96 -14.29 -20.26
C VAL A 24 -26.22 -14.17 -18.94
N CYS A 25 -26.94 -14.20 -17.81
CA CYS A 25 -26.35 -14.13 -16.48
C CYS A 25 -25.59 -15.41 -16.14
N LEU A 26 -26.11 -16.57 -16.58
CA LEU A 26 -25.45 -17.87 -16.42
C LEU A 26 -24.12 -17.94 -17.18
N GLN A 27 -24.10 -17.50 -18.43
CA GLN A 27 -22.87 -17.46 -19.25
C GLN A 27 -21.83 -16.51 -18.65
N ARG A 28 -22.27 -15.34 -18.15
CA ARG A 28 -21.40 -14.40 -17.45
C ARG A 28 -20.82 -15.01 -16.16
N GLN A 29 -21.62 -15.76 -15.41
CA GLN A 29 -21.14 -16.48 -14.22
C GLN A 29 -20.07 -17.52 -14.57
N GLN A 30 -20.28 -18.29 -15.63
CA GLN A 30 -19.31 -19.29 -16.10
C GLN A 30 -17.99 -18.63 -16.51
N HIS A 31 -18.04 -17.50 -17.20
CA HIS A 31 -16.85 -16.73 -17.58
C HIS A 31 -16.08 -16.21 -16.36
N LEU A 32 -16.78 -15.62 -15.38
CA LEU A 32 -16.16 -15.16 -14.13
C LEU A 32 -15.54 -16.31 -13.32
N ARG A 33 -16.19 -17.48 -13.28
CA ARG A 33 -15.64 -18.69 -12.67
C ARG A 33 -14.38 -19.18 -13.41
N GLY A 34 -14.39 -19.16 -14.74
CA GLY A 34 -13.22 -19.51 -15.55
C GLY A 34 -12.02 -18.61 -15.28
N ILE A 35 -12.24 -17.29 -15.21
CA ILE A 35 -11.20 -16.33 -14.84
C ILE A 35 -10.64 -16.65 -13.44
N ARG A 36 -11.50 -16.85 -12.45
CA ARG A 36 -11.07 -17.20 -11.08
C ARG A 36 -10.26 -18.49 -11.03
N GLN A 37 -10.67 -19.51 -11.78
CA GLN A 37 -9.94 -20.76 -11.87
C GLN A 37 -8.56 -20.56 -12.52
N SER A 38 -8.49 -19.82 -13.62
CA SER A 38 -7.21 -19.52 -14.27
C SER A 38 -6.26 -18.74 -13.36
N LEU A 39 -6.80 -17.80 -12.57
CA LEU A 39 -6.04 -17.06 -11.57
C LEU A 39 -5.58 -18.00 -10.45
N ALA A 40 -6.48 -18.81 -9.89
CA ALA A 40 -6.16 -19.76 -8.83
C ALA A 40 -5.12 -20.80 -9.25
N THR A 41 -5.10 -21.21 -10.52
CA THR A 41 -4.05 -22.11 -11.07
C THR A 41 -2.75 -21.40 -11.41
N SER A 42 -2.77 -20.07 -11.60
CA SER A 42 -1.58 -19.27 -11.91
C SER A 42 -0.80 -18.82 -10.67
N PHE A 43 -1.38 -18.97 -9.47
CA PHE A 43 -0.68 -18.77 -8.20
C PHE A 43 -0.17 -20.13 -7.70
N ASP A 44 1.16 -20.26 -7.55
CA ASP A 44 1.80 -21.40 -6.88
C ASP A 44 1.19 -21.56 -5.47
N GLN A 45 0.53 -22.69 -5.23
CA GLN A 45 -0.09 -23.01 -3.93
C GLN A 45 0.94 -23.39 -2.85
N ASP A 46 2.23 -23.44 -3.19
CA ASP A 46 3.30 -23.93 -2.31
C ASP A 46 3.83 -22.91 -1.29
N ALA A 47 3.14 -21.78 -1.06
CA ALA A 47 3.63 -20.77 -0.13
C ALA A 47 2.57 -20.12 0.78
N LEU A 48 1.47 -20.80 1.08
CA LEU A 48 0.58 -20.35 2.18
C LEU A 48 0.80 -21.25 3.40
N PRO A 49 1.52 -20.78 4.43
CA PRO A 49 1.65 -21.53 5.67
C PRO A 49 0.27 -21.65 6.32
N GLU A 50 -0.30 -22.86 6.28
CA GLU A 50 -1.53 -23.29 6.99
C GLU A 50 -1.71 -22.72 8.41
N PRO A 51 -0.68 -22.56 9.28
CA PRO A 51 -0.91 -22.10 10.65
C PRO A 51 -1.51 -20.69 10.74
N ILE A 52 -1.28 -19.81 9.76
CA ILE A 52 -1.77 -18.42 9.84
C ILE A 52 -3.29 -18.37 9.70
N TRP A 53 -3.86 -19.21 8.85
CA TRP A 53 -5.30 -19.18 8.57
C TRP A 53 -6.14 -19.82 9.67
N GLN A 54 -5.59 -20.82 10.35
CA GLN A 54 -6.23 -21.42 11.52
C GLN A 54 -6.27 -20.45 12.71
N ASN A 55 -5.20 -19.69 12.93
CA ASN A 55 -5.14 -18.69 13.99
C ASN A 55 -6.13 -17.53 13.75
N ILE A 56 -6.30 -17.11 12.49
CA ILE A 56 -7.26 -16.05 12.13
C ILE A 56 -8.71 -16.54 12.30
N LYS A 57 -9.03 -17.79 11.91
CA LYS A 57 -10.35 -18.37 12.18
C LYS A 57 -10.65 -18.44 13.67
N GLN A 58 -9.70 -18.88 14.50
CA GLN A 58 -9.89 -18.94 15.95
C GLN A 58 -10.07 -17.56 16.58
N ALA A 59 -9.39 -16.54 16.06
CA ALA A 59 -9.55 -15.16 16.53
C ALA A 59 -10.92 -14.55 16.16
N ILE A 60 -11.50 -14.94 15.03
CA ILE A 60 -12.80 -14.45 14.56
C ILE A 60 -13.96 -15.21 15.22
N GLU A 61 -13.78 -16.50 15.54
CA GLU A 61 -14.81 -17.35 16.12
C GLU A 61 -14.92 -17.28 17.65
N GLN A 62 -13.98 -16.62 18.36
CA GLN A 62 -14.12 -16.36 19.80
C GLN A 62 -15.07 -15.19 20.05
N PRO A 63 -16.30 -15.44 20.56
CA PRO A 63 -17.17 -14.36 21.02
C PRO A 63 -16.56 -13.77 22.29
N GLN A 64 -16.54 -12.44 22.39
CA GLN A 64 -16.15 -11.70 23.58
C GLN A 64 -16.96 -12.14 24.82
N GLN A 65 -16.51 -13.16 25.52
CA GLN A 65 -17.07 -13.63 26.79
C GLN A 65 -16.05 -13.44 27.90
N SER A 66 -15.74 -12.18 28.19
CA SER A 66 -15.11 -11.80 29.45
C SER A 66 -15.54 -10.38 29.82
N ALA A 67 -16.85 -10.21 29.97
CA ALA A 67 -17.47 -9.06 30.61
C ALA A 67 -18.41 -9.56 31.72
N SER A 68 -17.87 -10.30 32.69
CA SER A 68 -18.54 -10.65 33.95
C SER A 68 -17.50 -11.16 34.95
N THR A 69 -16.73 -10.25 35.52
CA THR A 69 -16.07 -10.51 36.81
C THR A 69 -16.51 -9.41 37.73
N GLU A 70 -17.53 -9.73 38.53
CA GLU A 70 -17.90 -8.98 39.73
C GLU A 70 -16.64 -8.75 40.57
N GLN A 71 -16.14 -7.52 40.56
CA GLN A 71 -15.09 -7.09 41.46
C GLN A 71 -15.72 -6.74 42.81
N GLN A 72 -15.67 -7.68 43.74
CA GLN A 72 -15.73 -7.37 45.17
C GLN A 72 -14.53 -6.47 45.55
N PRO A 73 -14.74 -5.34 46.24
CA PRO A 73 -13.66 -4.47 46.66
C PRO A 73 -12.96 -5.06 47.90
N ASN A 74 -11.86 -5.77 47.69
CA ASN A 74 -10.94 -6.14 48.78
C ASN A 74 -9.82 -5.11 48.88
N ASN A 75 -9.92 -4.21 49.86
CA ASN A 75 -9.05 -3.05 50.11
C ASN A 75 -7.63 -3.39 50.61
N LYS A 76 -6.95 -4.38 50.01
CA LYS A 76 -5.56 -4.74 50.37
C LYS A 76 -4.56 -4.73 49.20
N ALA A 77 -5.00 -4.38 47.99
CA ALA A 77 -4.17 -4.49 46.78
C ALA A 77 -3.45 -3.20 46.34
N THR A 78 -3.47 -2.11 47.10
CA THR A 78 -2.96 -0.80 46.61
C THR A 78 -1.43 -0.70 46.55
N ASN A 79 -0.69 -1.53 47.29
CA ASN A 79 0.77 -1.47 47.29
C ASN A 79 1.43 -2.21 46.11
N GLY A 80 0.78 -3.24 45.55
CA GLY A 80 1.31 -3.99 44.42
C GLY A 80 1.29 -3.19 43.11
N TRP A 81 0.20 -2.47 42.86
CA TRP A 81 0.05 -1.61 41.69
C TRP A 81 1.03 -0.44 41.69
N ARG A 82 1.39 0.08 42.86
CA ARG A 82 2.35 1.18 42.98
C ARG A 82 3.74 0.78 42.51
N ASN A 83 4.18 -0.44 42.84
CA ASN A 83 5.48 -0.94 42.43
C ASN A 83 5.51 -1.31 40.93
N LEU A 84 4.40 -1.83 40.39
CA LEU A 84 4.24 -2.09 38.95
C LEU A 84 4.24 -0.80 38.12
N ALA A 85 3.52 0.23 38.58
CA ALA A 85 3.49 1.54 37.91
C ALA A 85 4.87 2.22 37.95
N LEU A 86 5.61 2.09 39.05
CA LEU A 86 6.97 2.64 39.18
C LEU A 86 7.97 1.92 38.24
N ALA A 87 7.89 0.59 38.13
CA ALA A 87 8.74 -0.18 37.23
C ALA A 87 8.45 0.15 35.75
N LEU A 88 7.17 0.29 35.38
CA LEU A 88 6.79 0.73 34.04
C LEU A 88 7.29 2.14 33.73
N ALA A 89 7.12 3.09 34.65
CA ALA A 89 7.62 4.45 34.47
C ALA A 89 9.15 4.49 34.30
N ALA A 90 9.90 3.74 35.12
CA ALA A 90 11.36 3.66 35.01
C ALA A 90 11.82 3.04 33.68
N SER A 91 11.12 2.01 33.19
CA SER A 91 11.41 1.40 31.88
C SER A 91 11.16 2.37 30.71
N LEU A 92 10.15 3.23 30.83
CA LEU A 92 9.79 4.20 29.81
C LEU A 92 10.81 5.36 29.75
N VAL A 93 11.33 5.78 30.91
CA VAL A 93 12.41 6.78 30.99
C VAL A 93 13.71 6.24 30.37
N LEU A 94 14.03 4.96 30.56
CA LEU A 94 15.24 4.36 30.01
C LEU A 94 15.19 4.26 28.47
N VAL A 95 14.03 3.93 27.89
CA VAL A 95 13.84 3.90 26.43
C VAL A 95 13.95 5.29 25.80
N VAL A 96 13.55 6.35 26.51
CA VAL A 96 13.61 7.74 26.01
C VAL A 96 15.02 8.35 26.13
N MET A 97 15.80 7.97 27.14
CA MET A 97 17.12 8.57 27.42
C MET A 97 18.30 7.84 26.73
N VAL A 98 18.18 6.55 26.41
CA VAL A 98 19.24 5.79 25.73
C VAL A 98 19.63 6.31 24.33
N PRO A 99 18.72 6.84 23.48
CA PRO A 99 19.15 7.32 22.16
C PRO A 99 19.94 8.63 22.19
N GLN A 100 20.02 9.34 23.33
CA GLN A 100 20.70 10.65 23.38
C GLN A 100 22.20 10.59 23.72
N VAL A 101 22.76 9.42 24.02
CA VAL A 101 24.19 9.27 24.39
C VAL A 101 25.04 8.72 23.24
N MET A 102 24.42 8.38 22.10
CA MET A 102 25.12 7.99 20.88
C MET A 102 24.96 9.05 19.78
N ASP A 103 25.31 10.30 20.09
CA ASP A 103 25.49 11.35 19.08
C ASP A 103 26.82 11.14 18.34
N SER A 104 26.95 9.99 17.69
CA SER A 104 27.80 9.87 16.52
C SER A 104 26.96 10.40 15.38
N THR A 105 27.05 11.69 15.07
CA THR A 105 26.48 12.23 13.84
C THR A 105 27.04 11.37 12.71
N PRO A 106 26.23 10.51 12.06
CA PRO A 106 26.73 9.71 10.97
C PRO A 106 27.13 10.72 9.91
N GLN A 107 28.41 10.74 9.56
CA GLN A 107 28.91 11.54 8.46
C GLN A 107 28.17 11.06 7.22
N GLN A 108 27.07 11.76 6.88
CA GLN A 108 26.18 11.38 5.80
C GLN A 108 27.01 11.29 4.54
N ASP A 109 26.99 10.12 3.92
CA ASP A 109 27.61 9.89 2.64
C ASP A 109 27.03 10.91 1.65
N PRO A 110 27.86 11.75 0.99
CA PRO A 110 27.38 12.78 0.07
C PRO A 110 26.46 12.20 -1.01
N VAL A 111 26.69 10.96 -1.43
CA VAL A 111 25.83 10.27 -2.41
C VAL A 111 24.41 10.06 -1.85
N GLU A 112 24.28 9.75 -0.57
CA GLU A 112 22.98 9.53 0.08
C GLU A 112 22.19 10.83 0.23
N LEU A 113 22.87 11.93 0.51
CA LEU A 113 22.26 13.26 0.54
C LEU A 113 21.74 13.66 -0.85
N THR A 114 22.53 13.44 -1.91
CA THR A 114 22.08 13.72 -3.29
C THR A 114 20.88 12.86 -3.70
N LEU A 115 20.89 11.58 -3.35
CA LEU A 115 19.78 10.66 -3.63
C LEU A 115 18.50 11.12 -2.91
N THR A 116 18.61 11.52 -1.64
CA THR A 116 17.47 12.00 -0.84
C THR A 116 16.86 13.25 -1.46
N GLN A 117 17.69 14.24 -1.82
CA GLN A 117 17.23 15.46 -2.51
C GLN A 117 16.54 15.13 -3.85
N LEU A 118 17.05 14.14 -4.58
CA LEU A 118 16.50 13.75 -5.87
C LEU A 118 15.13 13.08 -5.73
N ILE A 119 14.92 12.29 -4.67
CA ILE A 119 13.62 11.70 -4.32
C ILE A 119 12.62 12.80 -3.99
N GLU A 120 12.99 13.76 -3.14
CA GLU A 120 12.14 14.89 -2.77
C GLU A 120 11.71 15.72 -4.00
N GLN A 121 12.65 16.01 -4.90
CA GLN A 121 12.35 16.70 -6.16
C GLN A 121 11.36 15.91 -7.02
N ASN A 122 11.50 14.59 -7.10
CA ASN A 122 10.57 13.74 -7.85
C ASN A 122 9.17 13.72 -7.22
N GLN A 123 9.06 13.69 -5.89
CA GLN A 123 7.78 13.76 -5.18
C GLN A 123 7.07 15.08 -5.47
N LEU A 124 7.81 16.19 -5.44
CA LEU A 124 7.27 17.51 -5.77
C LEU A 124 6.84 17.61 -7.24
N LEU A 125 7.58 17.03 -8.18
CA LEU A 125 7.17 16.98 -9.59
C LEU A 125 5.94 16.10 -9.80
N GLN A 126 5.81 15.02 -9.03
CA GLN A 126 4.65 14.14 -9.12
C GLN A 126 3.37 14.81 -8.60
N SER A 127 3.46 15.62 -7.54
CA SER A 127 2.30 16.41 -7.09
C SER A 127 1.90 17.48 -8.12
N GLN A 128 2.88 18.14 -8.77
CA GLN A 128 2.60 19.06 -9.87
C GLN A 128 1.96 18.37 -11.08
N LEU A 129 2.41 17.16 -11.40
CA LEU A 129 1.81 16.34 -12.44
C LEU A 129 0.36 16.04 -12.10
N GLN A 130 0.07 15.58 -10.88
CA GLN A 130 -1.29 15.27 -10.45
C GLN A 130 -2.23 16.48 -10.60
N LEU A 131 -1.80 17.67 -10.16
CA LEU A 131 -2.57 18.90 -10.37
C LEU A 131 -2.82 19.17 -11.87
N ALA A 132 -1.82 18.94 -12.73
CA ALA A 132 -1.98 19.10 -14.16
C ALA A 132 -2.97 18.09 -14.79
N VAL A 133 -3.07 16.88 -14.23
CA VAL A 133 -4.06 15.88 -14.62
C VAL A 133 -5.46 16.31 -14.21
N GLU A 134 -5.63 16.78 -12.96
CA GLU A 134 -6.92 17.25 -12.43
C GLU A 134 -7.45 18.46 -13.22
N GLU A 135 -6.56 19.36 -13.65
CA GLU A 135 -6.87 20.48 -14.56
C GLU A 135 -7.21 20.03 -16.00
N LYS A 136 -7.18 18.74 -16.31
CA LYS A 136 -7.34 18.15 -17.67
C LYS A 136 -6.42 18.82 -18.71
N SER A 137 -5.22 19.20 -18.28
CA SER A 137 -4.29 19.97 -19.10
C SER A 137 -3.37 19.11 -19.96
N LEU A 138 -3.48 17.79 -19.85
CA LEU A 138 -2.70 16.79 -20.57
C LEU A 138 -3.64 15.87 -21.36
N SER A 139 -3.18 15.38 -22.51
CA SER A 139 -3.91 14.38 -23.30
C SER A 139 -3.86 13.01 -22.63
N ASP A 140 -4.99 12.29 -22.61
CA ASP A 140 -5.10 10.93 -22.05
C ASP A 140 -4.06 9.96 -22.63
N VAL A 141 -3.77 10.06 -23.93
CA VAL A 141 -2.78 9.20 -24.60
C VAL A 141 -1.35 9.51 -24.10
N GLN A 142 -1.02 10.79 -23.96
CA GLN A 142 0.29 11.21 -23.43
C GLN A 142 0.46 10.76 -21.97
N LEU A 143 -0.61 10.84 -21.20
CA LEU A 143 -0.65 10.48 -19.80
C LEU A 143 -0.54 8.96 -19.57
N GLN A 144 -1.22 8.15 -20.39
CA GLN A 144 -1.04 6.69 -20.35
C GLN A 144 0.39 6.28 -20.72
N MET A 145 0.96 6.88 -21.78
CA MET A 145 2.35 6.59 -22.17
C MET A 145 3.36 7.03 -21.09
N LEU A 146 3.09 8.15 -20.42
CA LEU A 146 3.87 8.63 -19.27
C LEU A 146 3.84 7.59 -18.13
N TYR A 147 2.66 7.15 -17.71
CA TYR A 147 2.53 6.18 -16.62
C TYR A 147 3.17 4.83 -16.93
N PHE A 148 3.06 4.35 -18.17
CA PHE A 148 3.76 3.14 -18.58
C PHE A 148 5.28 3.25 -18.39
N LYS A 149 5.88 4.36 -18.82
CA LYS A 149 7.33 4.59 -18.66
C LYS A 149 7.74 4.81 -17.21
N LEU A 150 6.90 5.47 -16.41
CA LEU A 150 7.15 5.63 -14.98
C LEU A 150 7.10 4.28 -14.25
N ASP A 151 6.14 3.41 -14.58
CA ASP A 151 6.02 2.07 -14.00
C ASP A 151 7.28 1.21 -14.28
N GLU A 152 7.82 1.27 -15.49
CA GLU A 152 9.08 0.58 -15.82
C GLU A 152 10.26 1.06 -14.93
N ILE A 153 10.36 2.36 -14.70
CA ILE A 153 11.39 2.95 -13.84
C ILE A 153 11.15 2.57 -12.38
N ASP A 154 9.91 2.65 -11.92
CA ASP A 154 9.53 2.39 -10.52
C ASP A 154 9.77 0.91 -10.17
N ARG A 155 9.49 -0.03 -11.08
CA ARG A 155 9.85 -1.44 -10.92
C ARG A 155 11.36 -1.64 -10.82
N SER A 156 12.12 -0.96 -11.66
CA SER A 156 13.59 -1.03 -11.65
C SER A 156 14.17 -0.46 -10.33
N LEU A 157 13.61 0.65 -9.85
CA LEU A 157 13.95 1.22 -8.54
C LEU A 157 13.63 0.24 -7.42
N GLN A 158 12.41 -0.31 -7.39
CA GLN A 158 12.00 -1.30 -6.37
C GLN A 158 12.94 -2.50 -6.34
N PHE A 159 13.33 -3.02 -7.50
CA PHE A 159 14.31 -4.10 -7.61
C PHE A 159 15.70 -3.70 -7.04
N LEU A 160 16.20 -2.50 -7.37
CA LEU A 160 17.48 -2.04 -6.82
C LEU A 160 17.42 -1.78 -5.30
N TYR A 161 16.28 -1.33 -4.78
CA TYR A 161 16.11 -1.17 -3.33
C TYR A 161 16.06 -2.53 -2.62
N SER A 162 15.35 -3.52 -3.18
CA SER A 162 15.26 -4.86 -2.57
C SER A 162 16.60 -5.59 -2.57
N GLN A 163 17.41 -5.43 -3.62
CA GLN A 163 18.72 -6.07 -3.75
C GLN A 163 19.88 -5.29 -3.10
N GLN A 164 19.59 -4.18 -2.40
CA GLN A 164 20.63 -3.26 -1.91
C GLN A 164 21.61 -2.83 -3.02
N GLY A 165 21.10 -2.66 -4.25
CA GLY A 165 21.88 -2.30 -5.43
C GLY A 165 22.62 -0.96 -5.30
N ALA A 166 23.56 -0.72 -6.22
CA ALA A 166 24.47 0.42 -6.18
C ALA A 166 23.72 1.76 -6.10
N LYS A 167 24.24 2.69 -5.28
CA LYS A 167 23.64 4.02 -5.10
C LYS A 167 23.59 4.80 -6.42
N ASP A 168 24.62 4.69 -7.25
CA ASP A 168 24.71 5.38 -8.55
C ASP A 168 23.60 4.96 -9.53
N GLU A 169 23.26 3.66 -9.55
CA GLU A 169 22.18 3.14 -10.39
C GLU A 169 20.81 3.66 -9.94
N LYS A 170 20.58 3.74 -8.62
CA LYS A 170 19.37 4.34 -8.04
C LYS A 170 19.27 5.81 -8.42
N THR A 171 20.36 6.56 -8.27
CA THR A 171 20.43 7.98 -8.64
C THR A 171 20.12 8.19 -10.12
N ALA A 172 20.70 7.36 -11.01
CA ALA A 172 20.44 7.45 -12.46
C ALA A 172 18.96 7.21 -12.80
N LEU A 173 18.31 6.22 -12.17
CA LEU A 173 16.89 5.95 -12.37
C LEU A 173 16.00 7.10 -11.86
N TRP A 174 16.29 7.64 -10.68
CA TRP A 174 15.56 8.79 -10.14
C TRP A 174 15.73 10.05 -11.01
N GLU A 175 16.90 10.26 -11.61
CA GLU A 175 17.12 11.37 -12.53
C GLU A 175 16.35 11.16 -13.84
N LYS A 176 16.35 9.92 -14.36
CA LYS A 176 15.52 9.55 -15.53
C LYS A 176 14.03 9.80 -15.27
N ARG A 177 13.54 9.41 -14.08
CA ARG A 177 12.15 9.66 -13.64
C ARG A 177 11.82 11.16 -13.65
N LYS A 178 12.67 11.96 -13.04
CA LYS A 178 12.56 13.42 -12.97
C LYS A 178 12.50 14.06 -14.36
N GLN A 179 13.41 13.68 -15.26
CA GLN A 179 13.44 14.18 -16.64
C GLN A 179 12.15 13.87 -17.39
N LEU A 180 11.60 12.68 -17.17
CA LEU A 180 10.40 12.20 -17.85
C LEU A 180 9.15 12.99 -17.41
N ILE A 181 9.02 13.25 -16.10
CA ILE A 181 7.94 14.11 -15.57
C ILE A 181 8.10 15.55 -16.08
N ASN A 182 9.32 16.11 -15.99
CA ASN A 182 9.61 17.47 -16.44
C ASN A 182 9.30 17.69 -17.93
N LYS A 183 9.66 16.74 -18.79
CA LYS A 183 9.36 16.81 -20.23
C LYS A 183 7.85 16.91 -20.48
N THR A 184 7.06 16.14 -19.74
CA THR A 184 5.60 16.13 -19.86
C THR A 184 5.01 17.47 -19.40
N LEU A 185 5.42 17.93 -18.21
CA LEU A 185 4.99 19.22 -17.65
C LEU A 185 5.42 20.43 -18.50
N SER A 186 6.56 20.34 -19.19
CA SER A 186 7.07 21.43 -20.04
C SER A 186 6.33 21.51 -21.38
N SER A 187 5.92 20.38 -21.97
CA SER A 187 5.12 20.39 -23.21
C SER A 187 3.75 21.10 -23.04
N LYS A 188 3.23 21.19 -21.82
CA LYS A 188 2.06 22.02 -21.46
C LYS A 188 2.31 23.51 -21.67
N LYS A 189 3.52 24.01 -21.38
CA LYS A 189 3.84 25.45 -21.46
C LYS A 189 3.83 25.92 -22.91
N GLU A 190 4.33 25.12 -23.84
CA GLU A 190 4.36 25.46 -25.27
C GLU A 190 2.96 25.48 -25.90
N ASN A 191 2.07 24.55 -25.51
CA ASN A 191 0.71 24.48 -26.04
C ASN A 191 -0.22 25.62 -25.57
N LYS A 192 0.16 26.39 -24.54
CA LYS A 192 -0.59 27.60 -24.12
C LYS A 192 -0.21 28.85 -24.89
N VAL A 193 0.95 28.90 -25.55
CA VAL A 193 1.44 30.10 -26.27
C VAL A 193 0.86 30.22 -27.68
N GLY A 194 0.33 29.14 -28.25
CA GLY A 194 -0.29 29.12 -29.59
C GLY A 194 -1.76 29.56 -29.69
N LYS A 195 -2.35 30.11 -28.61
CA LYS A 195 -3.70 30.68 -28.61
C LYS A 195 -3.62 32.18 -28.31
N ILE A 196 -3.26 32.98 -29.30
CA ILE A 196 -3.51 34.44 -29.35
C ILE A 196 -4.25 34.72 -30.64
#